data_AF-A0A2J4G9M7-F1
#
_entry.id   AF-A0A2J4G9M7-F1
#
_cell.length_a   1.000
_cell.length_b   1.000
_cell.length_c   1.000
_cell.angle_alpha   90.00
_cell.angle_beta   90.00
_cell.angle_gamma   90.00
#
_symmetry.space_group_name_H-M   'P 1'
#
loop_
_entity.id
_entity.type
_entity.pdbx_description
1 polymer ?
#
loop_
_entity_poly.entity_id
_entity_poly.type
_entity_poly.pdbx_seq_one_letter_code
_entity_poly.pdbx_strand_id
1 'polypeptide(L)'
;MSTDIEAIRRLVEPVTRVAGFEGFVVATGDGLPLLSSIADKELEEKVAALTAVLSEVGNRASTELGKGEAEWITVNAPDGSGIIYTRLGDLGYMAVLFSKDTRLGVLLYTLREIKKKIAESKPA
;
A
#
# COMPACT_ATOMS: atom_id res chain seq x y z
N MET A 1 19.05 -9.68 -0.96
CA MET A 1 18.37 -8.80 -1.94
C MET A 1 17.31 -9.52 -2.78
N SER A 2 17.63 -10.52 -3.61
CA SER A 2 16.59 -11.23 -4.40
C SER A 2 15.65 -12.09 -3.54
N THR A 3 16.17 -12.73 -2.49
CA THR A 3 15.40 -13.56 -1.55
C THR A 3 14.40 -12.73 -0.71
N ASP A 4 14.74 -11.47 -0.43
CA ASP A 4 13.93 -10.59 0.42
C ASP A 4 12.68 -10.09 -0.33
N ILE A 5 12.82 -9.75 -1.62
CA ILE A 5 11.70 -9.29 -2.45
C ILE A 5 10.69 -10.42 -2.68
N GLU A 6 11.15 -11.65 -2.87
CA GLU A 6 10.25 -12.80 -3.06
C GLU A 6 9.50 -13.14 -1.77
N ALA A 7 10.13 -13.01 -0.61
CA ALA A 7 9.45 -13.12 0.68
C ALA A 7 8.36 -12.05 0.84
N ILE A 8 8.68 -10.79 0.54
CA ILE A 8 7.71 -9.67 0.57
C ILE A 8 6.55 -9.92 -0.41
N ARG A 9 6.84 -10.40 -1.62
CA ARG A 9 5.82 -10.74 -2.62
C ARG A 9 4.79 -11.72 -2.06
N ARG A 10 5.24 -12.79 -1.40
CA ARG A 10 4.35 -13.77 -0.76
C ARG A 10 3.54 -13.17 0.39
N LEU A 11 4.13 -12.24 1.14
CA LEU A 11 3.44 -11.57 2.23
C LEU A 11 2.31 -10.68 1.71
N VAL A 12 2.50 -9.98 0.60
CA VAL A 12 1.49 -9.06 0.04
C VAL A 12 0.51 -9.75 -0.91
N GLU A 13 0.83 -10.92 -1.46
CA GLU A 13 -0.02 -11.71 -2.37
C GLU A 13 -1.50 -11.82 -1.94
N PRO A 14 -1.84 -12.01 -0.64
CA PRO A 14 -3.24 -12.13 -0.21
C PRO A 14 -4.14 -10.95 -0.62
N VAL A 15 -3.58 -9.75 -0.83
CA VAL A 15 -4.34 -8.59 -1.28
C VAL A 15 -5.03 -8.82 -2.63
N THR A 16 -4.39 -9.62 -3.51
CA THR A 16 -4.87 -9.87 -4.88
C THR A 16 -6.14 -10.72 -4.91
N ARG A 17 -6.48 -11.37 -3.79
CA ARG A 17 -7.66 -12.22 -3.65
C ARG A 17 -8.87 -11.46 -3.10
N VAL A 18 -8.71 -10.20 -2.75
CA VAL A 18 -9.81 -9.34 -2.30
C VAL A 18 -10.70 -9.00 -3.50
N ALA A 19 -12.00 -9.25 -3.39
CA ALA A 19 -12.96 -8.88 -4.43
C ALA A 19 -12.85 -7.39 -4.74
N GLY A 20 -12.81 -7.06 -6.04
CA GLY A 20 -12.69 -5.68 -6.52
C GLY A 20 -11.26 -5.11 -6.53
N PHE A 21 -10.24 -5.91 -6.20
CA PHE A 21 -8.83 -5.54 -6.36
C PHE A 21 -8.46 -5.24 -7.82
N GLU A 22 -7.77 -4.12 -8.06
CA GLU A 22 -7.35 -3.70 -9.42
C GLU A 22 -5.83 -3.69 -9.59
N GLY A 23 -5.08 -3.45 -8.50
CA GLY A 23 -3.63 -3.48 -8.55
C GLY A 23 -2.99 -3.02 -7.25
N PHE A 24 -1.71 -3.35 -7.06
CA PHE A 24 -0.91 -2.76 -6.00
C PHE A 24 0.48 -2.36 -6.50
N VAL A 25 1.07 -1.40 -5.80
CA VAL A 25 2.49 -1.06 -5.89
C VAL A 25 3.03 -0.91 -4.48
N VAL A 26 4.09 -1.65 -4.15
CA VAL A 26 4.95 -1.40 -3.00
C VAL A 26 6.09 -0.53 -3.49
N ALA A 27 6.30 0.61 -2.86
CA ALA A 27 7.33 1.57 -3.18
C ALA A 27 8.09 1.99 -1.92
N THR A 28 9.33 2.43 -2.11
CA THR A 28 10.13 3.07 -1.06
C THR A 28 9.48 4.40 -0.61
N GLY A 29 9.98 4.97 0.48
CA GLY A 29 9.49 6.26 1.00
C GLY A 29 9.65 7.44 0.04
N ASP A 30 10.59 7.35 -0.91
CA ASP A 30 10.84 8.32 -1.99
C ASP A 30 10.13 7.98 -3.31
N GLY A 31 9.31 6.91 -3.35
CA GLY A 31 8.45 6.60 -4.49
C GLY A 31 9.08 5.73 -5.57
N LEU A 32 10.16 5.00 -5.27
CA LEU A 32 10.72 4.02 -6.20
C LEU A 32 9.95 2.69 -6.10
N PRO A 33 9.42 2.14 -7.22
CA PRO A 33 8.73 0.85 -7.21
C PRO A 33 9.67 -0.28 -6.77
N LEU A 34 9.23 -1.10 -5.81
CA LEU A 34 9.93 -2.32 -5.36
C LEU A 34 9.24 -3.58 -5.89
N LEU A 35 7.91 -3.59 -5.86
CA LEU A 35 7.07 -4.73 -6.19
C LEU A 35 5.72 -4.23 -6.69
N SER A 36 5.21 -4.81 -7.77
CA SER A 36 3.95 -4.39 -8.37
C SER A 36 3.18 -5.59 -8.93
N SER A 37 1.85 -5.49 -8.92
CA SER A 37 0.97 -6.35 -9.73
C SER A 37 0.51 -5.68 -11.02
N ILE A 38 0.83 -4.40 -11.21
CA ILE A 38 0.48 -3.61 -12.39
C ILE A 38 1.48 -3.93 -13.49
N ALA A 39 0.99 -4.41 -14.65
CA ALA A 39 1.85 -4.75 -15.79
C ALA A 39 2.29 -3.53 -16.60
N ASP A 40 1.46 -2.48 -16.63
CA ASP A 40 1.76 -1.20 -17.26
C ASP A 40 2.82 -0.45 -16.43
N LYS A 41 4.02 -0.28 -17.00
CA LYS A 41 5.15 0.35 -16.34
C LYS A 41 4.96 1.85 -16.11
N GLU A 42 4.30 2.53 -17.03
CA GLU A 42 4.02 3.96 -16.86
C GLU A 42 3.01 4.17 -15.72
N LEU A 43 2.00 3.31 -15.64
CA LEU A 43 1.05 3.33 -14.53
C LEU A 43 1.70 2.96 -13.19
N GLU A 44 2.57 1.95 -13.16
CA GLU A 44 3.35 1.55 -11.98
C GLU A 44 4.18 2.72 -11.43
N GLU A 45 4.94 3.40 -12.29
CA GLU A 45 5.76 4.56 -11.92
C GLU A 45 4.90 5.72 -11.39
N LYS A 46 3.77 6.01 -12.05
CA LYS A 46 2.82 7.04 -11.58
C LYS A 46 2.27 6.73 -10.20
N VAL A 47 1.82 5.49 -9.97
CA VAL A 47 1.25 5.08 -8.68
C VAL A 47 2.33 5.14 -7.59
N ALA A 48 3.56 4.72 -7.85
CA ALA A 48 4.66 4.77 -6.89
C ALA A 48 4.99 6.22 -6.48
N ALA A 49 5.13 7.13 -7.45
CA ALA A 49 5.41 8.54 -7.18
C ALA A 49 4.29 9.20 -6.36
N LEU A 50 3.03 8.99 -6.74
CA LEU A 50 1.88 9.54 -6.01
C LEU A 50 1.76 8.95 -4.60
N THR A 51 2.17 7.70 -4.40
CA THR A 51 2.21 7.05 -3.09
C THR A 51 3.14 7.78 -2.13
N ALA A 52 4.35 8.14 -2.60
CA ALA A 52 5.32 8.88 -1.80
C ALA A 52 4.72 10.23 -1.34
N VAL A 53 4.19 10.99 -2.30
CA VAL A 53 3.62 12.34 -2.06
C VAL A 53 2.43 12.29 -1.11
N LEU A 54 1.43 11.45 -1.38
CA LEU A 54 0.20 11.42 -0.58
C LEU A 54 0.43 10.83 0.80
N SER A 55 1.35 9.87 0.92
CA SER A 55 1.72 9.31 2.23
C SER A 55 2.43 10.35 3.10
N GLU A 56 3.32 11.15 2.51
CA GLU A 56 3.97 12.26 3.21
C GLU A 56 2.95 13.29 3.71
N VAL A 57 2.06 13.76 2.82
CA VAL A 57 1.04 14.76 3.16
C VAL A 57 0.08 14.24 4.23
N GLY A 58 -0.40 13.00 4.11
CA GLY A 58 -1.33 12.42 5.09
C GLY A 58 -0.68 12.19 6.46
N ASN A 59 0.58 11.72 6.49
CA ASN A 59 1.33 11.58 7.75
C ASN A 59 1.58 12.92 8.42
N ARG A 60 1.96 13.94 7.64
CA ARG A 60 2.17 15.29 8.14
C ARG A 60 0.88 15.85 8.75
N ALA A 61 -0.24 15.75 8.03
CA ALA A 61 -1.54 16.20 8.53
C ALA A 61 -1.94 15.48 9.83
N SER A 62 -1.76 14.16 9.89
CA SER A 62 -2.05 13.36 11.10
C SER A 62 -1.18 13.78 12.29
N THR A 63 0.12 13.98 12.05
CA THR A 63 1.09 14.34 13.10
C THR A 63 0.87 15.76 13.60
N GLU A 64 0.69 16.74 12.71
CA GLU A 64 0.45 18.14 13.08
C GLU A 64 -0.86 18.31 13.88
N LEU A 65 -1.84 17.43 13.67
CA LEU A 65 -3.09 17.39 14.43
C LEU A 65 -3.03 16.48 15.67
N GLY A 66 -1.85 16.03 16.08
CA GLY A 66 -1.63 15.27 17.31
C GLY A 66 -2.19 13.85 17.29
N LYS A 67 -2.37 13.25 16.10
CA LYS A 67 -2.86 11.87 15.94
C LYS A 67 -1.74 10.83 15.80
N GLY A 68 -0.50 11.27 15.60
CA GLY A 68 0.65 10.41 15.33
C GLY A 68 0.76 10.04 13.85
N GLU A 69 1.54 8.99 13.56
CA GLU A 69 1.68 8.49 12.19
C GLU A 69 0.36 7.90 11.66
N ALA A 70 0.08 8.12 10.37
CA ALA A 70 -1.13 7.63 9.75
C ALA A 70 -1.06 6.10 9.54
N GLU A 71 -2.04 5.38 10.08
CA GLU A 71 -2.14 3.93 9.94
C GLU A 71 -2.43 3.50 8.49
N TRP A 72 -3.32 4.25 7.83
CA TRP A 72 -3.57 4.23 6.39
C TRP A 72 -4.07 5.60 5.92
N ILE A 73 -3.94 5.85 4.62
CA ILE A 73 -4.50 7.02 3.92
C ILE A 73 -5.34 6.49 2.77
N THR A 74 -6.46 7.14 2.45
CA THR A 74 -7.33 6.68 1.36
C THR A 74 -7.88 7.85 0.55
N VAL A 75 -8.05 7.59 -0.75
CA VAL A 75 -8.69 8.49 -1.71
C VAL A 75 -9.84 7.71 -2.33
N ASN A 76 -11.07 8.22 -2.20
CA ASN A 76 -12.27 7.59 -2.70
C ASN A 76 -12.88 8.43 -3.83
N ALA A 77 -13.21 7.80 -4.94
CA ALA A 77 -13.95 8.39 -6.04
C ALA A 77 -15.47 8.29 -5.78
N PRO A 78 -16.29 9.19 -6.36
CA PRO A 78 -17.75 9.17 -6.18
C PRO A 78 -18.43 7.87 -6.64
N ASP A 79 -17.82 7.13 -7.56
CA ASP A 79 -18.34 5.86 -8.05
C ASP A 79 -18.07 4.68 -7.09
N GLY A 80 -17.32 4.92 -6.00
CA GLY A 80 -16.96 3.94 -4.99
C GLY A 80 -15.59 3.29 -5.19
N SER A 81 -14.88 3.58 -6.28
CA SER A 81 -13.49 3.16 -6.49
C SER A 81 -12.50 4.03 -5.70
N GLY A 82 -11.23 3.66 -5.67
CA GLY A 82 -10.24 4.47 -4.99
C GLY A 82 -8.88 3.82 -4.79
N ILE A 83 -8.11 4.44 -3.90
CA ILE A 83 -6.75 4.03 -3.56
C ILE A 83 -6.58 4.01 -2.04
N ILE A 84 -5.95 2.97 -1.51
CA ILE A 84 -5.47 2.92 -0.12
C ILE A 84 -3.94 2.92 -0.13
N TYR A 85 -3.34 3.79 0.67
CA TYR A 85 -1.92 3.84 0.96
C TYR A 85 -1.69 3.36 2.39
N THR A 86 -0.77 2.43 2.59
CA THR A 86 -0.44 1.92 3.92
C THR A 86 1.06 1.74 4.10
N ARG A 87 1.57 2.11 5.27
CA ARG A 87 3.00 2.00 5.59
C ARG A 87 3.36 0.53 5.85
N LEU A 88 4.41 0.04 5.20
CA LEU A 88 4.97 -1.31 5.39
C LEU A 88 6.29 -1.26 6.18
N GLY A 89 6.27 -0.59 7.34
CA GLY A 89 7.47 -0.42 8.17
C GLY A 89 8.57 0.36 7.46
N ASP A 90 9.76 -0.24 7.36
CA ASP A 90 10.95 0.38 6.75
C ASP A 90 11.01 0.15 5.24
N LEU A 91 10.16 -0.73 4.68
CA LEU A 91 10.11 -0.98 3.24
C LEU A 91 9.58 0.23 2.47
N GLY A 92 8.81 1.09 3.14
CA GLY A 92 8.11 2.22 2.54
C GLY A 92 6.60 2.03 2.62
N TYR A 93 5.91 2.15 1.49
CA TYR A 93 4.46 2.20 1.40
C TYR A 93 3.93 1.24 0.36
N MET A 94 2.70 0.78 0.57
CA MET A 94 1.93 0.02 -0.40
C MET A 94 0.68 0.81 -0.78
N ALA A 95 0.52 1.07 -2.07
CA ALA A 95 -0.73 1.52 -2.67
C ALA A 95 -1.52 0.32 -3.19
N VAL A 96 -2.83 0.35 -2.96
CA VAL A 96 -3.78 -0.60 -3.54
C VAL A 96 -4.90 0.15 -4.23
N LEU A 97 -5.07 -0.10 -5.53
CA LEU A 97 -6.17 0.37 -6.34
C LEU A 97 -7.33 -0.61 -6.19
N PHE A 98 -8.53 -0.07 -6.01
CA PHE A 98 -9.72 -0.86 -5.77
C PHE A 98 -10.93 -0.29 -6.52
N SER A 99 -11.74 -1.19 -7.05
CA SER A 99 -12.99 -0.87 -7.74
C SER A 99 -14.14 -0.63 -6.74
N LYS A 100 -15.24 -0.10 -7.25
CA LYS A 100 -16.51 0.08 -6.51
C LYS A 100 -17.10 -1.20 -5.89
N ASP A 101 -16.74 -2.36 -6.42
CA ASP A 101 -17.23 -3.66 -5.93
C ASP A 101 -16.41 -4.17 -4.73
N THR A 102 -15.42 -3.39 -4.29
CA THR A 102 -14.52 -3.77 -3.21
C THR A 102 -15.20 -3.72 -1.85
N ARG A 103 -15.07 -4.82 -1.12
CA ARG A 103 -15.42 -4.86 0.31
C ARG A 103 -14.31 -4.20 1.11
N LEU A 104 -14.36 -2.88 1.28
CA LEU A 104 -13.31 -2.09 1.93
C LEU A 104 -12.87 -2.61 3.31
N GLY A 105 -13.80 -3.09 4.13
CA GLY A 105 -13.47 -3.70 5.42
C GLY A 105 -12.59 -4.94 5.29
N VAL A 106 -12.80 -5.76 4.27
CA VAL A 106 -11.96 -6.93 3.96
C VAL A 106 -10.60 -6.49 3.45
N LEU A 107 -10.53 -5.48 2.58
CA LEU A 107 -9.27 -4.92 2.11
C LEU A 107 -8.41 -4.38 3.27
N LEU A 108 -9.00 -3.55 4.13
CA LEU A 108 -8.33 -2.98 5.30
C LEU A 108 -7.88 -4.07 6.28
N TYR A 109 -8.70 -5.10 6.52
CA TYR A 109 -8.30 -6.25 7.33
C TYR A 109 -7.09 -6.97 6.73
N THR A 110 -7.11 -7.27 5.44
CA THR A 110 -5.99 -7.91 4.74
C THR A 110 -4.72 -7.07 4.82
N LEU A 111 -4.81 -5.76 4.62
CA LEU A 111 -3.65 -4.85 4.73
C LEU A 111 -3.06 -4.81 6.14
N ARG A 112 -3.90 -4.84 7.18
CA ARG A 112 -3.44 -4.94 8.58
C ARG A 112 -2.69 -6.24 8.85
N GLU A 113 -3.20 -7.36 8.35
CA GLU A 113 -2.54 -8.67 8.49
C GLU A 113 -1.19 -8.71 7.74
N ILE A 114 -1.12 -8.09 6.55
CA ILE A 114 0.13 -7.94 5.78
C ILE A 114 1.15 -7.15 6.58
N LYS A 115 0.76 -5.96 7.09
CA LYS A 115 1.64 -5.11 7.92
C LYS A 115 2.20 -5.85 9.12
N LYS A 116 1.33 -6.58 9.83
CA LYS A 116 1.72 -7.37 11.00
C LYS A 116 2.78 -8.42 10.64
N LYS A 117 2.56 -9.19 9.58
CA LYS A 117 3.51 -10.21 9.12
C LYS A 117 4.85 -9.62 8.68
N ILE A 118 4.83 -8.47 8.00
CA ILE A 118 6.05 -7.76 7.59
C ILE A 118 6.85 -7.32 8.82
N ALA A 119 6.19 -6.79 9.83
CA ALA A 119 6.83 -6.40 11.08
C ALA A 119 7.46 -7.59 11.83
N GLU A 120 6.78 -8.75 11.82
CA GLU A 120 7.27 -10.00 12.41
C GLU A 120 8.41 -10.65 11.60
N SER A 121 8.49 -10.39 10.29
CA SER A 121 9.47 -11.00 9.39
C SER A 121 10.83 -10.29 9.35
N LYS A 122 11.01 -9.16 10.05
CA LYS A 122 12.32 -8.52 10.12
C LYS A 122 13.34 -9.48 10.77
N PRO A 123 14.50 -9.73 10.16
CA PRO A 123 15.61 -10.32 10.89
C PRO A 123 16.04 -9.34 11.99
N ALA A 124 16.42 -9.89 13.15
CA ALA A 124 17.07 -9.13 14.22
C ALA A 124 18.36 -8.46 13.75
#